data_AF-A0A396QSK5-F1
#
_entry.id   AF-A0A396QSK5-F1
#
_cell.length_a   1.000
_cell.length_b   1.000
_cell.length_c   1.000
_cell.angle_alpha   90.00
_cell.angle_beta   90.00
_cell.angle_gamma   90.00
#
_symmetry.space_group_name_H-M   'P 1'
#
loop_
_entity.id
_entity.type
_entity.pdbx_description
1 polymer ?
#
loop_
_entity_poly.entity_id
_entity_poly.type
_entity_poly.pdbx_seq_one_letter_code
_entity_poly.pdbx_strand_id
1 'polypeptide(L)'
;MYREQIHAFMLKSDMLASDDTDCEAAEKKARQIVAYRGLDTADGHDGLDSARHSLRLLKQANLPDTRLILCNTKSAQMYYDIDKMMVEPEFADMKQRVILTCEPEYFGQFTSSPTIYTYQRSFLNSVK
;
A
#
# COMPACT_ATOMS: atom_id res chain seq x y z
N MET A 1 13.81 12.17 24.70
CA MET A 1 12.66 11.25 24.90
C MET A 1 12.45 10.25 23.76
N TYR A 2 13.37 10.07 22.80
CA TYR A 2 13.04 9.39 21.53
C TYR A 2 13.64 7.98 21.35
N ARG A 3 14.87 7.76 21.84
CA ARG A 3 15.66 6.57 21.49
C ARG A 3 15.17 5.26 22.08
N GLU A 4 14.88 5.23 23.38
CA GLU A 4 14.32 4.05 24.05
C GLU A 4 12.92 3.70 23.51
N GLN A 5 12.13 4.72 23.14
CA GLN A 5 10.81 4.53 22.54
C GLN A 5 10.90 3.96 21.12
N ILE A 6 11.84 4.45 20.30
CA ILE A 6 12.14 3.89 18.98
C ILE A 6 12.58 2.43 19.12
N HIS A 7 13.52 2.15 20.03
CA HIS A 7 14.01 0.80 20.27
C HIS A 7 12.88 -0.15 20.69
N ALA A 8 12.08 0.24 21.69
CA ALA A 8 10.93 -0.53 22.15
C ALA A 8 9.86 -0.74 21.04
N PHE A 9 9.61 0.28 20.22
CA PHE A 9 8.72 0.16 19.06
C PHE A 9 9.25 -0.83 18.03
N MET A 10 10.56 -0.77 17.73
CA MET A 10 11.21 -1.66 16.79
C MET A 10 11.24 -3.11 17.28
N LEU A 11 11.45 -3.34 18.58
CA LEU A 11 11.30 -4.67 19.20
C LEU A 11 9.88 -5.20 19.04
N LYS A 12 8.87 -4.38 19.39
CA LYS A 12 7.45 -4.75 19.28
C LYS A 12 7.02 -5.05 17.83
N SER A 13 7.71 -4.45 16.86
CA SER A 13 7.41 -4.59 15.43
C SER A 13 8.33 -5.60 14.72
N ASP A 14 9.06 -6.43 15.48
CA ASP A 14 9.97 -7.47 14.98
C ASP A 14 11.09 -6.94 14.05
N MET A 15 11.45 -5.66 14.19
CA MET A 15 12.52 -5.01 13.42
C MET A 15 13.91 -5.22 14.03
N LEU A 16 13.98 -5.73 15.25
CA LEU A 16 15.18 -6.04 16.03
C LEU A 16 15.02 -7.43 16.66
N ALA A 17 16.15 -8.07 16.98
CA ALA A 17 16.15 -9.32 17.74
C ALA A 17 15.65 -9.07 19.16
N SER A 18 15.02 -10.07 19.79
CA SER A 18 14.39 -9.93 21.11
C SER A 18 15.35 -9.59 22.24
N ASP A 19 16.63 -9.90 22.08
CA ASP A 19 17.72 -9.64 23.02
C ASP A 19 18.55 -8.40 22.65
N ASP A 20 18.14 -7.65 21.62
CA ASP A 20 18.78 -6.39 21.25
C ASP A 20 18.59 -5.37 22.38
N THR A 21 19.71 -4.78 22.83
CA THR A 21 19.73 -3.75 23.87
C THR A 21 20.35 -2.44 23.39
N ASP A 22 20.85 -2.39 22.14
CA ASP A 22 21.56 -1.24 21.61
C ASP A 22 20.59 -0.23 21.02
N CYS A 23 20.17 0.69 21.88
CA CYS A 23 19.27 1.75 21.48
C CYS A 23 19.91 2.70 20.42
N GLU A 24 21.25 2.81 20.30
CA GLU A 24 21.88 3.75 19.34
C GLU A 24 21.74 3.21 17.94
N ALA A 25 22.11 1.94 17.81
CA ALA A 25 22.03 1.21 16.58
C ALA A 25 20.57 1.21 16.08
N ALA A 26 19.62 1.01 16.99
CA ALA A 26 18.20 1.10 16.67
C ALA A 26 17.79 2.49 16.16
N GLU A 27 18.15 3.57 16.85
CA GLU A 27 17.83 4.93 16.38
C GLU A 27 18.46 5.22 15.02
N LYS A 28 19.75 4.89 14.85
CA LYS A 28 20.47 5.09 13.60
C LYS A 28 19.82 4.30 12.45
N LYS A 29 19.46 3.04 12.68
CA LYS A 29 18.75 2.18 11.73
C LYS A 29 17.38 2.76 11.37
N ALA A 30 16.61 3.23 12.36
CA ALA A 30 15.31 3.84 12.12
C ALA A 30 15.41 5.08 11.22
N ARG A 31 16.36 5.99 11.53
CA ARG A 31 16.60 7.19 10.70
C ARG A 31 17.02 6.84 9.28
N GLN A 32 17.87 5.82 9.12
CA GLN A 32 18.28 5.31 7.82
C GLN A 32 17.09 4.74 7.03
N ILE A 33 16.19 3.99 7.68
CA ILE A 33 14.99 3.45 7.03
C ILE A 33 14.06 4.58 6.57
N VAL A 34 13.76 5.55 7.43
CA VAL A 34 12.89 6.69 7.09
C VAL A 34 13.46 7.46 5.90
N ALA A 35 14.77 7.76 5.94
CA ALA A 35 15.46 8.45 4.85
C ALA A 35 15.45 7.63 3.55
N TYR A 36 15.73 6.32 3.62
CA TYR A 36 15.71 5.43 2.47
C TYR A 36 14.32 5.33 1.82
N ARG A 37 13.28 5.30 2.64
CA ARG A 37 11.88 5.18 2.20
C ARG A 37 11.32 6.51 1.68
N GLY A 38 12.03 7.63 1.91
CA GLY A 38 11.62 8.95 1.44
C GLY A 38 10.31 9.42 2.08
N LEU A 39 10.00 8.98 3.30
CA LEU A 39 8.73 9.32 3.98
C LEU A 39 8.61 10.81 4.31
N ASP A 40 9.71 11.56 4.28
CA ASP A 40 9.73 13.02 4.46
C ASP A 40 9.55 13.78 3.12
N THR A 41 9.32 13.06 2.01
CA THR A 41 9.11 13.65 0.68
C THR A 41 7.63 13.60 0.28
N ALA A 42 7.20 14.54 -0.58
CA ALA A 42 5.80 14.68 -1.00
C ALA A 42 5.21 13.40 -1.62
N ASP A 43 6.04 12.54 -2.23
CA ASP A 43 5.64 11.31 -2.89
C ASP A 43 5.57 10.08 -1.95
N GLY A 44 6.08 10.17 -0.71
CA GLY A 44 6.24 9.03 0.21
C GLY A 44 5.05 8.73 1.12
N HIS A 45 3.99 9.55 1.11
CA HIS A 45 2.99 9.54 2.19
C HIS A 45 1.80 8.58 2.03
N ASP A 46 1.61 7.96 0.87
CA ASP A 46 0.44 7.08 0.65
C ASP A 46 0.68 5.62 1.10
N GLY A 47 1.86 5.31 1.64
CA GLY A 47 2.20 3.97 2.13
C GLY A 47 2.46 2.93 1.04
N LEU A 48 2.52 3.34 -0.24
CA LEU A 48 2.82 2.47 -1.38
C LEU A 48 4.27 2.59 -1.86
N ASP A 49 5.14 3.23 -1.10
CA ASP A 49 6.57 3.38 -1.37
C ASP A 49 7.26 2.03 -1.68
N SER A 50 6.94 0.98 -0.92
CA SER A 50 7.45 -0.37 -1.13
C SER A 50 6.96 -0.97 -2.45
N ALA A 51 5.68 -0.76 -2.76
CA ALA A 51 5.06 -1.27 -3.98
C ALA A 51 5.67 -0.58 -5.20
N ARG A 52 5.78 0.75 -5.19
CA ARG A 52 6.43 1.53 -6.24
C ARG A 52 7.88 1.13 -6.45
N HIS A 53 8.65 0.98 -5.37
CA HIS A 53 10.04 0.49 -5.47
C HIS A 53 10.11 -0.90 -6.11
N SER A 54 9.24 -1.82 -5.69
CA SER A 54 9.18 -3.18 -6.25
C SER A 54 8.82 -3.17 -7.74
N LEU A 55 7.91 -2.30 -8.17
CA LEU A 55 7.57 -2.14 -9.58
C LEU A 55 8.72 -1.56 -10.41
N ARG A 56 9.46 -0.58 -9.88
CA ARG A 56 10.67 -0.04 -10.53
C ARG A 56 11.71 -1.13 -10.75
N LEU A 57 11.94 -1.97 -9.74
CA LEU A 57 12.85 -3.10 -9.84
C LEU A 57 12.33 -4.14 -10.85
N LEU A 58 11.05 -4.49 -10.78
CA LEU A 58 10.44 -5.48 -11.65
C LEU A 58 10.43 -5.05 -13.13
N LYS A 59 10.29 -3.75 -13.40
CA LYS A 59 10.37 -3.13 -14.72
C LYS A 59 11.75 -3.29 -15.36
N GLN A 60 12.80 -3.32 -14.56
CA GLN A 60 14.19 -3.47 -15.02
C GLN A 60 14.70 -4.93 -14.93
N ALA A 61 13.98 -5.81 -14.24
CA ALA A 61 14.38 -7.19 -14.05
C ALA A 61 14.14 -8.04 -15.30
N ASN A 62 15.09 -8.91 -15.64
CA ASN A 62 14.93 -9.94 -16.67
C ASN A 62 14.13 -11.15 -16.14
N LEU A 63 12.93 -10.87 -15.63
CA LEU A 63 12.05 -11.85 -14.99
C LEU A 63 10.63 -11.66 -15.51
N PRO A 64 10.32 -11.95 -16.79
CA PRO A 64 9.07 -11.55 -17.45
C PRO A 64 7.80 -12.10 -16.80
N ASP A 65 7.89 -13.27 -16.15
CA ASP A 65 6.75 -13.95 -15.53
C ASP A 65 6.55 -13.60 -14.06
N THR A 66 7.47 -12.85 -13.45
CA THR A 66 7.31 -12.41 -12.05
C THR A 66 6.20 -11.37 -11.94
N ARG A 67 5.46 -11.42 -10.83
CA ARG A 67 4.34 -10.53 -10.53
C ARG A 67 4.50 -9.97 -9.12
N LEU A 68 4.10 -8.73 -8.90
CA LEU A 68 4.01 -8.13 -7.58
C LEU A 68 2.65 -8.48 -6.98
N ILE A 69 2.65 -9.19 -5.86
CA ILE A 69 1.43 -9.46 -5.10
C ILE A 69 1.28 -8.36 -4.04
N LEU A 70 0.20 -7.59 -4.15
CA LEU A 70 -0.24 -6.66 -3.11
C LEU A 70 -1.29 -7.38 -2.25
N CYS A 71 -1.07 -7.41 -0.95
CA CYS A 71 -1.91 -8.12 0.00
C CYS A 71 -2.18 -7.25 1.24
N ASN A 72 -2.98 -7.78 2.18
CA ASN A 72 -3.27 -7.13 3.46
C ASN A 72 -3.94 -5.75 3.32
N THR A 73 -4.80 -5.57 2.32
CA THR A 73 -5.62 -4.36 2.17
C THR A 73 -6.73 -4.34 3.19
N LYS A 74 -6.74 -3.33 4.08
CA LYS A 74 -7.69 -3.23 5.21
C LYS A 74 -8.64 -2.05 5.13
N SER A 75 -8.37 -1.06 4.28
CA SER A 75 -9.18 0.15 4.18
C SER A 75 -9.52 0.47 2.73
N ALA A 76 -10.64 1.17 2.54
CA ALA A 76 -11.04 1.66 1.22
C ALA A 76 -10.00 2.64 0.64
N GLN A 77 -9.35 3.42 1.50
CA GLN A 77 -8.30 4.35 1.09
C GLN A 77 -7.14 3.62 0.38
N MET A 78 -6.72 2.45 0.87
CA MET A 78 -5.69 1.65 0.21
C MET A 78 -6.08 1.27 -1.22
N TYR A 79 -7.36 1.00 -1.51
CA TYR A 79 -7.80 0.70 -2.87
C TYR A 79 -7.63 1.92 -3.77
N TYR A 80 -8.03 3.11 -3.29
CA TYR A 80 -7.90 4.36 -4.04
C TYR A 80 -6.43 4.71 -4.32
N ASP A 81 -5.57 4.51 -3.33
CA ASP A 81 -4.13 4.76 -3.49
C ASP A 81 -3.51 3.77 -4.48
N ILE A 82 -3.90 2.48 -4.41
CA ILE A 82 -3.45 1.46 -5.37
C ILE A 82 -3.96 1.79 -6.78
N ASP A 83 -5.25 2.07 -6.95
CA ASP A 83 -5.85 2.41 -8.23
C ASP A 83 -5.17 3.64 -8.86
N LYS A 84 -4.91 4.68 -8.06
CA LYS A 84 -4.13 5.84 -8.46
C LYS A 84 -2.72 5.47 -8.90
N MET A 85 -1.98 4.69 -8.11
CA MET A 85 -0.64 4.22 -8.46
C MET A 85 -0.66 3.45 -9.79
N MET A 86 -1.69 2.63 -10.03
CA MET A 86 -1.78 1.84 -11.26
C MET A 86 -1.99 2.70 -12.50
N VAL A 87 -2.64 3.87 -12.39
CA VAL A 87 -2.85 4.78 -13.55
C VAL A 87 -1.72 5.78 -13.77
N GLU A 88 -0.75 5.88 -12.86
CA GLU A 88 0.42 6.74 -13.02
C GLU A 88 1.21 6.37 -14.29
N PRO A 89 1.67 7.35 -15.09
CA PRO A 89 2.43 7.09 -16.32
C PRO A 89 3.70 6.23 -16.09
N GLU A 90 4.31 6.35 -14.90
CA GLU A 90 5.49 5.59 -14.50
C GLU A 90 5.27 4.06 -14.61
N PHE A 91 4.06 3.60 -14.26
CA PHE A 91 3.70 2.18 -14.14
C PHE A 91 2.72 1.70 -15.21
N ALA A 92 2.50 2.48 -16.26
CA ALA A 92 1.55 2.16 -17.33
C ALA A 92 1.82 0.79 -17.99
N ASP A 93 3.08 0.40 -18.12
CA ASP A 93 3.55 -0.88 -18.66
C ASP A 93 3.55 -2.03 -17.63
N MET A 94 3.41 -1.72 -16.33
CA MET A 94 3.45 -2.70 -15.24
C MET A 94 2.07 -3.16 -14.77
N LYS A 95 0.97 -2.60 -15.30
CA LYS A 95 -0.41 -2.91 -14.87
C LYS A 95 -0.74 -4.39 -14.81
N GLN A 96 -0.36 -5.13 -15.86
CA GLN A 96 -0.58 -6.58 -15.97
C GLN A 96 0.36 -7.40 -15.08
N ARG A 97 1.24 -6.74 -14.33
CA ARG A 97 2.23 -7.36 -13.45
C ARG A 97 1.90 -7.26 -11.97
N VAL A 98 0.76 -6.66 -11.62
CA VAL A 98 0.27 -6.52 -10.24
C VAL A 98 -0.91 -7.46 -10.02
N ILE A 99 -0.85 -8.20 -8.92
CA ILE A 99 -1.93 -9.06 -8.44
C ILE A 99 -2.37 -8.53 -7.09
N LEU A 100 -3.65 -8.19 -6.95
CA LEU A 100 -4.24 -7.77 -5.69
C LEU A 100 -4.97 -8.95 -5.05
N THR A 101 -4.57 -9.31 -3.83
CA THR A 101 -5.23 -10.37 -3.04
C THR A 101 -5.90 -9.77 -1.81
N CYS A 102 -7.22 -9.94 -1.70
CA CYS A 102 -8.00 -9.48 -0.56
C CYS A 102 -9.24 -10.37 -0.34
N GLU A 103 -9.94 -10.14 0.77
CA GLU A 103 -11.23 -10.78 1.03
C GLU A 103 -12.28 -10.34 -0.01
N PRO A 104 -13.24 -11.19 -0.40
CA PRO A 104 -14.25 -10.84 -1.39
C PRO A 104 -15.08 -9.60 -1.04
N GLU A 105 -15.38 -9.40 0.25
CA GLU A 105 -16.13 -8.24 0.74
C GLU A 105 -15.40 -6.92 0.45
N TYR A 106 -14.07 -6.93 0.50
CA TYR A 106 -13.25 -5.76 0.16
C TYR A 106 -13.41 -5.32 -1.29
N PHE A 107 -13.60 -6.24 -2.24
CA PHE A 107 -13.92 -5.86 -3.61
C PHE A 107 -15.39 -5.51 -3.79
N GLY A 108 -16.29 -6.19 -3.07
CA GLY A 108 -17.74 -5.98 -3.17
C GLY A 108 -18.18 -4.53 -2.91
N GLN A 109 -17.49 -3.81 -2.02
CA GLN A 109 -17.77 -2.39 -1.78
C GLN A 109 -17.55 -1.50 -3.03
N PHE A 110 -16.71 -1.90 -3.97
CA PHE A 110 -16.40 -1.11 -5.19
C PHE A 110 -17.19 -1.57 -6.42
N THR A 111 -17.96 -2.65 -6.34
CA THR A 111 -18.78 -3.14 -7.45
C THR A 111 -20.19 -2.54 -7.47
N SER A 112 -20.55 -1.76 -6.45
CA SER A 112 -21.86 -1.13 -6.31
C SER A 112 -21.80 0.37 -6.61
N SER A 113 -22.83 0.91 -7.26
CA SER A 113 -22.95 2.34 -7.55
C SER A 113 -24.23 2.91 -6.94
N PRO A 114 -24.15 3.89 -6.02
CA PRO A 114 -25.33 4.54 -5.45
C PRO A 114 -26.27 5.14 -6.51
N THR A 115 -25.70 5.58 -7.64
CA THR A 115 -26.46 6.13 -8.77
C THR A 115 -27.38 5.08 -9.40
N ILE A 116 -26.93 3.83 -9.52
CA ILE A 116 -27.73 2.73 -10.05
C ILE A 116 -28.91 2.42 -9.11
N TYR A 117 -28.66 2.35 -7.81
CA TYR A 117 -29.72 2.15 -6.81
C TYR A 117 -30.74 3.30 -6.83
N THR A 118 -30.27 4.53 -6.92
CA THR A 118 -31.12 5.72 -6.97
C THR A 118 -31.97 5.72 -8.24
N TYR A 119 -31.36 5.44 -9.39
CA TYR A 119 -32.05 5.31 -10.65
C TYR A 119 -33.15 4.24 -10.60
N GLN A 120 -32.82 3.02 -10.15
CA GLN A 120 -33.81 1.93 -10.09
C GLN A 120 -34.97 2.27 -9.15
N ARG A 121 -34.68 2.90 -8.00
CA ARG A 121 -35.73 3.36 -7.08
C ARG A 121 -36.66 4.38 -7.76
N SER A 122 -36.10 5.38 -8.44
CA SER A 122 -36.89 6.38 -9.17
C SER A 122 -37.72 5.76 -10.30
N PHE A 123 -37.13 4.85 -11.07
CA PHE A 123 -37.80 4.14 -12.15
C PHE A 123 -39.00 3.32 -11.63
N LEU A 124 -38.80 2.48 -10.62
CA LEU A 124 -39.86 1.65 -10.04
C LEU A 124 -41.01 2.49 -9.46
N ASN A 125 -40.70 3.67 -8.89
CA ASN A 125 -41.72 4.58 -8.36
C ASN A 125 -42.47 5.37 -9.45
N SER A 126 -41.90 5.47 -10.65
CA SER A 126 -42.48 6.17 -11.80
C SER A 126 -43.37 5.27 -12.66
N VAL A 127 -43.26 3.95 -12.52
CA VAL A 127 -44.21 2.97 -13.05
C VAL A 127 -45.43 2.92 -12.11
N LYS A 128 -46.33 3.89 -12.27
CA LYS A 128 -47.70 3.87 -11.71
C LYS A 128 -48.70 3.98 -12.85
#